data_AF-A0A0D0DG39-F1
#
_entry.id   AF-A0A0D0DG39-F1
#
_cell.length_a   1.000
_cell.length_b   1.000
_cell.length_c   1.000
_cell.angle_alpha   90.00
_cell.angle_beta   90.00
_cell.angle_gamma   90.00
#
_symmetry.space_group_name_H-M   'P 1'
#
loop_
_entity.id
_entity.type
_entity.pdbx_description
1 polymer ?
#
loop_
_entity_poly.entity_id
_entity_poly.type
_entity_poly.pdbx_seq_one_letter_code
_entity_poly.pdbx_strand_id
1 'polypeptide(L)'
;THEKKLQLIFKTIQDVAKWFFAEFLYHTFCTKDGHSNEVLCRWDHHLPVGILDLWLKHPDGWPRDHRGQTAELPYSLALPYLEIKAARATITSFAVQIIEKQLHKEQKVPLCPSNGLAMGKASSDLTWEMISSTMTESMMNTLMAHQPLYWHYTLSLAAPLHCLCNGVLVVCKYRPLKIVHL
;
A
#
# COMPACT_ATOMS: atom_id res chain seq x y z
N THR A 1 -14.08 -28.75 -23.10
CA THR A 1 -13.20 -27.59 -22.85
C THR A 1 -13.00 -27.40 -21.37
N HIS A 2 -11.87 -26.82 -20.96
CA HIS A 2 -11.56 -26.56 -19.54
C HIS A 2 -12.63 -25.69 -18.87
N GLU A 3 -13.21 -24.73 -19.59
CA GLU A 3 -14.29 -23.88 -19.08
C GLU A 3 -15.53 -24.67 -18.65
N LYS A 4 -15.98 -25.66 -19.42
CA LYS A 4 -17.14 -26.49 -19.05
C LYS A 4 -16.88 -27.29 -17.76
N LYS A 5 -15.64 -27.73 -17.55
CA LYS A 5 -15.24 -28.43 -16.31
C LYS A 5 -15.24 -27.47 -15.13
N LEU A 6 -14.68 -26.27 -15.29
CA LEU A 6 -14.68 -25.23 -14.24
C LEU A 6 -16.10 -24.78 -13.88
N GLN A 7 -16.95 -24.56 -14.87
CA GLN A 7 -18.36 -24.22 -14.64
C GLN A 7 -19.09 -25.31 -13.87
N LEU A 8 -18.87 -26.58 -14.20
CA LEU A 8 -19.47 -27.69 -13.45
C LEU A 8 -19.01 -27.69 -11.99
N ILE A 9 -17.70 -27.52 -11.74
CA ILE A 9 -17.14 -27.48 -10.39
C ILE A 9 -17.73 -26.31 -9.60
N PHE A 10 -17.74 -25.09 -10.16
CA PHE A 10 -18.32 -23.92 -9.48
C PHE A 10 -19.79 -24.09 -9.20
N LYS A 11 -20.54 -24.68 -10.13
CA LYS A 11 -21.96 -25.00 -9.93
C LYS A 11 -22.14 -26.00 -8.80
N THR A 12 -21.32 -27.05 -8.71
CA THR A 12 -21.39 -28.02 -7.62
C THR A 12 -21.08 -27.38 -6.27
N ILE A 13 -20.05 -26.53 -6.19
CA ILE A 13 -19.68 -25.82 -4.95
C ILE A 13 -20.85 -24.94 -4.47
N GLN A 14 -21.46 -24.19 -5.39
CA GLN A 14 -22.50 -23.23 -5.04
C GLN A 14 -23.87 -23.89 -4.81
N ASP A 15 -24.28 -24.82 -5.68
CA ASP A 15 -25.63 -25.38 -5.66
C ASP A 15 -25.76 -26.56 -4.69
N VAL A 16 -24.72 -27.40 -4.58
CA VAL A 16 -24.75 -28.64 -3.77
C VAL A 16 -24.13 -28.40 -2.42
N ALA A 17 -22.88 -27.92 -2.37
CA ALA A 17 -22.18 -27.72 -1.09
C ALA A 17 -22.64 -26.44 -0.36
N LYS A 18 -23.34 -25.54 -1.06
CA LYS A 18 -23.80 -24.24 -0.53
C LYS A 18 -22.65 -23.38 0.02
N TRP A 19 -21.46 -23.55 -0.53
CA TRP A 19 -20.28 -22.77 -0.16
C TRP A 19 -20.02 -21.65 -1.15
N PHE A 20 -19.47 -20.55 -0.66
CA PHE A 20 -18.78 -19.61 -1.52
C PHE A 20 -17.47 -20.21 -2.01
N PHE A 21 -16.97 -19.77 -3.18
CA PHE A 21 -15.69 -20.28 -3.68
C PHE A 21 -14.55 -20.07 -2.67
N ALA A 22 -14.51 -18.93 -1.98
CA ALA A 22 -13.53 -18.65 -0.92
C ALA A 22 -13.64 -19.63 0.26
N GLU A 23 -14.85 -20.01 0.64
CA GLU A 23 -15.13 -20.96 1.73
C GLU A 23 -14.77 -22.39 1.33
N PHE A 24 -15.04 -22.77 0.07
CA PHE A 24 -14.55 -24.01 -0.51
C PHE A 24 -13.02 -24.06 -0.50
N LEU A 25 -12.34 -22.99 -0.93
CA LEU A 25 -10.87 -22.92 -0.85
C LEU A 25 -10.40 -23.00 0.61
N TYR A 26 -11.05 -22.30 1.53
CA TYR A 26 -10.73 -22.39 2.96
C TYR A 26 -10.83 -23.83 3.47
N HIS A 27 -11.94 -24.53 3.24
CA HIS A 27 -12.11 -25.90 3.75
C HIS A 27 -11.28 -26.94 3.01
N THR A 28 -11.01 -26.74 1.72
CA THR A 28 -10.11 -27.64 0.97
C THR A 28 -8.65 -27.46 1.37
N PHE A 29 -8.27 -26.27 1.84
CA PHE A 29 -6.90 -25.96 2.23
C PHE A 29 -6.68 -25.83 3.74
N CYS A 30 -7.71 -25.89 4.58
CA CYS A 30 -7.60 -25.98 6.04
C CYS A 30 -7.86 -27.41 6.48
N THR A 31 -6.87 -28.29 6.31
CA THR A 31 -6.88 -29.60 6.98
C THR A 31 -6.38 -29.46 8.42
N LYS A 32 -7.03 -30.13 9.37
CA LYS A 32 -6.52 -30.16 10.74
C LYS A 32 -5.29 -31.06 10.76
N ASP A 33 -4.11 -30.49 10.97
CA ASP A 33 -2.98 -31.28 11.43
C ASP A 33 -3.37 -31.88 12.78
N GLY A 34 -2.97 -33.12 13.06
CA GLY A 34 -3.32 -33.85 14.30
C GLY A 34 -2.82 -33.19 15.60
N HIS A 35 -2.24 -31.99 15.53
CA HIS A 35 -1.98 -31.10 16.65
C HIS A 35 -2.79 -29.83 16.43
N SER A 36 -3.60 -29.45 17.42
CA SER A 36 -4.73 -28.51 17.42
C SER A 36 -4.48 -27.06 16.95
N ASN A 37 -3.40 -26.77 16.24
CA ASN A 37 -3.23 -25.51 15.57
C ASN A 37 -3.85 -25.62 14.18
N GLU A 38 -4.91 -24.86 13.93
CA GLU A 38 -5.43 -24.65 12.58
C GLU A 38 -4.35 -23.94 11.76
N VAL A 39 -3.51 -24.72 11.09
CA VAL A 39 -2.56 -24.23 10.11
C VAL A 39 -3.31 -24.19 8.79
N LEU A 40 -3.44 -23.01 8.18
CA LEU A 40 -3.81 -22.89 6.76
C LEU A 40 -2.82 -23.76 5.97
N CYS A 41 -3.24 -24.93 5.50
CA CYS A 41 -2.33 -26.02 5.17
C CYS A 41 -1.47 -25.74 3.95
N ARG A 42 -0.17 -25.92 4.15
CA ARG A 42 0.70 -26.89 3.46
C ARG A 42 0.29 -27.23 2.03
N TRP A 43 0.41 -26.26 1.13
CA TRP A 43 1.16 -26.52 -0.08
C TRP A 43 2.62 -26.26 0.29
N ASP A 44 3.37 -27.32 0.61
CA ASP A 44 4.74 -27.29 1.17
C ASP A 44 5.82 -26.63 0.27
N HIS A 45 5.46 -25.85 -0.75
CA HIS A 45 6.43 -25.14 -1.61
C HIS A 45 6.18 -23.64 -1.80
N HIS A 46 5.01 -23.09 -1.45
CA HIS A 46 4.72 -21.68 -1.73
C HIS A 46 4.17 -20.95 -0.51
N LEU A 47 5.04 -20.15 0.11
CA LEU A 47 4.63 -19.15 1.11
C LEU A 47 3.63 -18.16 0.47
N PRO A 48 2.75 -17.51 1.24
CA PRO A 48 1.88 -16.45 0.72
C PRO A 48 2.66 -15.38 -0.07
N VAL A 49 3.88 -15.06 0.35
CA VAL A 49 4.79 -14.17 -0.40
C VAL A 49 5.15 -14.72 -1.78
N GLY A 50 5.27 -16.04 -1.95
CA GLY A 50 5.49 -16.67 -3.26
C GLY A 50 4.29 -16.57 -4.18
N ILE A 51 3.07 -16.64 -3.64
CA ILE A 51 1.84 -16.41 -4.42
C ILE A 51 1.77 -14.94 -4.86
N LEU A 52 2.08 -14.00 -3.97
CA LEU A 52 2.15 -12.58 -4.30
C LEU A 52 3.22 -12.29 -5.35
N ASP A 53 4.40 -12.89 -5.22
CA ASP A 53 5.49 -12.78 -6.20
C ASP A 53 5.06 -13.30 -7.57
N LEU A 54 4.37 -14.44 -7.64
CA LEU A 54 3.80 -14.96 -8.87
C LEU A 54 2.76 -13.99 -9.47
N TRP A 55 1.84 -13.45 -8.66
CA TRP A 55 0.84 -12.47 -9.13
C TRP A 55 1.47 -11.15 -9.61
N LEU A 56 2.58 -10.74 -9.02
CA LEU A 56 3.33 -9.55 -9.43
C LEU A 56 4.16 -9.79 -10.70
N LYS A 57 4.61 -11.02 -10.96
CA LYS A 57 5.38 -11.39 -12.16
C LYS A 57 4.49 -11.77 -13.34
N HIS A 58 3.30 -12.32 -13.10
CA HIS A 58 2.44 -12.84 -14.16
C HIS A 58 1.82 -11.72 -15.03
N PRO A 59 1.80 -11.86 -16.37
CA PRO A 59 1.21 -10.86 -17.27
C PRO A 59 -0.29 -10.65 -17.06
N ASP A 60 -1.03 -11.70 -16.67
CA ASP A 60 -2.50 -11.60 -16.47
C ASP A 60 -2.92 -10.67 -15.33
N GLY A 61 -1.99 -10.25 -14.46
CA GLY A 61 -2.26 -9.26 -13.43
C GLY A 61 -2.43 -7.83 -13.96
N TRP A 62 -2.07 -7.57 -15.22
CA TRP A 62 -2.13 -6.25 -15.80
C TRP A 62 -3.53 -5.87 -16.31
N PRO A 63 -3.95 -4.60 -16.18
CA PRO A 63 -5.16 -4.09 -16.81
C PRO A 63 -5.11 -4.35 -18.32
N ARG A 64 -6.14 -5.00 -18.87
CA ARG A 64 -6.17 -5.37 -20.31
C ARG A 64 -6.27 -4.15 -21.24
N ASP A 65 -6.70 -3.01 -20.73
CA ASP A 65 -6.83 -1.75 -21.48
C ASP A 65 -5.54 -0.93 -21.43
N HIS A 66 -4.48 -1.43 -22.06
CA HIS A 66 -3.23 -0.70 -22.28
C HIS A 66 -3.30 0.33 -23.43
N ARG A 67 -4.51 0.73 -23.86
CA ARG A 67 -4.69 1.54 -25.07
C ARG A 67 -4.72 3.06 -24.88
N GLY A 68 -4.31 3.60 -23.74
CA GLY A 68 -4.16 5.07 -23.67
C GLY A 68 -3.78 5.75 -22.37
N GLN A 69 -3.71 5.08 -21.22
CA GLN A 69 -3.31 5.76 -19.99
C GLN A 69 -2.32 4.91 -19.20
N THR A 70 -1.11 5.44 -19.12
CA THR A 70 -0.06 5.17 -18.11
C THR A 70 0.28 3.70 -17.85
N ALA A 71 1.28 3.24 -18.59
CA ALA A 71 2.18 2.17 -18.16
C ALA A 71 2.98 2.53 -16.87
N GLU A 72 2.61 3.58 -16.12
CA GLU A 72 3.57 4.31 -15.30
C GLU A 72 3.66 3.83 -13.85
N LEU A 73 2.58 3.38 -13.20
CA LEU A 73 2.68 2.87 -11.83
C LEU A 73 1.64 1.76 -11.59
N PRO A 74 2.03 0.61 -11.02
CA PRO A 74 1.12 -0.49 -10.80
C PRO A 74 0.18 -0.25 -9.60
N TYR A 75 0.10 0.95 -9.02
CA TYR A 75 -0.65 1.27 -7.81
C TYR A 75 -1.40 2.60 -7.94
N SER A 76 -2.43 2.79 -7.11
CA SER A 76 -3.16 4.03 -6.95
C SER A 76 -3.13 4.50 -5.50
N LEU A 77 -2.79 5.78 -5.33
CA LEU A 77 -2.87 6.49 -4.05
C LEU A 77 -4.23 7.15 -3.85
N ALA A 78 -4.92 7.51 -4.93
CA ALA A 78 -6.18 8.25 -4.88
C ALA A 78 -7.41 7.34 -4.79
N LEU A 79 -7.42 6.23 -5.54
CA LEU A 79 -8.55 5.31 -5.59
C LEU A 79 -8.44 4.29 -4.44
N PRO A 80 -9.45 4.12 -3.58
CA PRO A 80 -9.41 3.10 -2.53
C PRO A 80 -9.11 1.71 -3.11
N TYR A 81 -8.19 0.98 -2.49
CA TYR A 81 -7.77 -0.33 -3.02
C TYR A 81 -8.93 -1.32 -3.19
N LEU A 82 -10.01 -1.19 -2.42
CA LEU A 82 -11.22 -2.02 -2.52
C LEU A 82 -12.02 -1.80 -3.82
N GLU A 83 -11.83 -0.65 -4.48
CA GLU A 83 -12.53 -0.30 -5.72
C GLU A 83 -11.74 -0.74 -6.97
N ILE A 84 -10.49 -1.17 -6.79
CA ILE A 84 -9.63 -1.62 -7.87
C ILE A 84 -9.93 -3.09 -8.18
N LYS A 85 -10.26 -3.37 -9.44
CA LYS A 85 -10.63 -4.73 -9.89
C LYS A 85 -9.45 -5.61 -10.29
N ALA A 86 -8.37 -5.01 -10.80
CA ALA A 86 -7.22 -5.76 -11.29
C ALA A 86 -6.33 -6.20 -10.11
N ALA A 87 -6.19 -7.52 -9.91
CA ALA A 87 -5.54 -8.10 -8.72
C ALA A 87 -4.18 -7.47 -8.38
N ARG A 88 -3.30 -7.32 -9.39
CA ARG A 88 -1.98 -6.70 -9.19
C ARG A 88 -2.11 -5.27 -8.66
N ALA A 89 -2.94 -4.46 -9.32
CA ALA A 89 -3.15 -3.06 -8.94
C ALA A 89 -3.82 -2.93 -7.57
N THR A 90 -4.74 -3.83 -7.24
CA THR A 90 -5.38 -3.90 -5.93
C THR A 90 -4.36 -4.15 -4.82
N ILE A 91 -3.49 -5.15 -5.00
CA ILE A 91 -2.51 -5.57 -3.99
C ILE A 91 -1.46 -4.50 -3.74
N THR A 92 -0.90 -3.94 -4.80
CA THR A 92 0.11 -2.87 -4.71
C THR A 92 -0.50 -1.60 -4.10
N SER A 93 -1.72 -1.22 -4.50
CA SER A 93 -2.44 -0.08 -3.89
C SER A 93 -2.78 -0.33 -2.43
N PHE A 94 -3.17 -1.57 -2.09
CA PHE A 94 -3.38 -1.99 -0.70
C PHE A 94 -2.10 -1.77 0.12
N ALA A 95 -0.96 -2.30 -0.33
CA ALA A 95 0.31 -2.14 0.37
C ALA A 95 0.66 -0.65 0.56
N VAL A 96 0.56 0.13 -0.51
CA VAL A 96 0.91 1.55 -0.50
C VAL A 96 0.03 2.36 0.46
N GLN A 97 -1.28 2.15 0.43
CA GLN A 97 -2.23 2.87 1.28
C GLN A 97 -2.17 2.44 2.75
N ILE A 98 -1.85 1.16 3.02
CA ILE A 98 -1.68 0.68 4.40
C ILE A 98 -0.40 1.24 5.01
N ILE A 99 0.71 1.27 4.26
CA ILE A 99 1.96 1.87 4.70
C ILE A 99 1.76 3.35 5.02
N GLU A 100 1.07 4.11 4.15
CA GLU A 100 0.79 5.52 4.41
C GLU A 100 -0.01 5.74 5.70
N LYS A 101 -1.05 4.93 5.93
CA LYS A 101 -1.85 4.99 7.17
C LYS A 101 -1.00 4.69 8.41
N GLN A 102 -0.09 3.72 8.31
CA GLN A 102 0.80 3.34 9.40
C GLN A 102 1.82 4.45 9.68
N LEU A 103 2.43 5.04 8.65
CA LEU A 103 3.36 6.16 8.81
C LEU A 103 2.70 7.36 9.50
N HIS A 104 1.47 7.71 9.11
CA HIS A 104 0.70 8.76 9.80
C HIS A 104 0.33 8.40 11.25
N LYS A 105 0.11 7.12 11.54
CA LYS A 105 -0.15 6.65 12.91
C LYS A 105 1.10 6.79 13.77
N GLU A 106 2.26 6.41 13.24
CA GLU A 106 3.56 6.53 13.91
C GLU A 106 3.94 7.99 14.15
N GLN A 107 3.68 8.89 13.21
CA GLN A 107 3.90 10.33 13.37
C GLN A 107 3.10 10.92 14.55
N LYS A 108 1.92 10.38 14.83
CA LYS A 108 1.07 10.83 15.96
C LYS A 108 1.52 10.29 17.30
N VAL A 109 2.38 9.26 17.33
CA VAL A 109 2.95 8.78 18.58
C VAL A 109 3.96 9.83 19.04
N PRO A 110 3.69 10.55 20.14
CA PRO A 110 4.61 11.58 20.61
C PRO A 110 5.96 10.94 20.88
N LEU A 111 7.03 11.55 20.35
CA LEU A 111 8.40 11.18 20.69
C LEU A 111 8.59 11.44 22.18
N CYS A 112 8.42 10.38 22.97
CA CYS A 112 8.57 10.46 24.42
C CYS A 112 10.06 10.65 24.73
N PRO A 113 10.46 11.65 25.54
CA PRO A 113 11.86 11.88 25.88
C PRO A 113 12.54 10.66 26.53
N SER A 114 11.75 9.79 27.17
CA SER A 114 12.20 8.52 27.76
C SER A 114 12.73 7.51 26.74
N ASN A 115 12.37 7.65 25.46
CA ASN A 115 12.69 6.69 24.41
C ASN A 115 14.00 7.06 23.67
N GLY A 116 14.80 7.97 24.24
CA GLY A 116 16.09 8.39 23.68
C GLY A 116 16.00 9.30 22.44
N LEU A 117 14.81 9.48 21.86
CA LEU A 117 14.53 10.44 20.77
C LEU A 117 14.17 11.83 21.32
N ALA A 118 14.83 12.25 22.40
CA ALA A 118 14.87 13.67 22.76
C ALA A 118 15.63 14.38 21.64
N MET A 119 14.92 15.21 20.88
CA MET A 119 15.48 16.03 19.81
C MET A 119 16.56 16.92 20.44
N GLY A 120 17.81 16.46 20.38
CA GLY A 120 18.95 17.24 20.84
C GLY A 120 18.94 18.57 20.11
N LYS A 121 19.21 19.67 20.82
CA LYS A 121 19.45 20.97 20.18
C LYS A 121 20.53 20.75 19.11
N ALA A 122 20.13 20.70 17.85
CA ALA A 122 21.07 20.67 16.74
C ALA A 122 21.91 21.94 16.86
N SER A 123 23.21 21.79 17.09
CA SER A 123 24.15 22.89 17.35
C SER A 123 24.58 23.62 16.07
N SER A 124 23.94 23.33 14.95
CA SER A 124 24.18 23.98 13.67
C SER A 124 22.85 24.48 13.14
N ASP A 125 22.72 25.79 13.03
CA ASP A 125 21.64 26.44 12.30
C ASP A 125 21.75 26.03 10.83
N LEU A 126 21.11 24.90 10.50
CA LEU A 126 20.90 24.47 9.14
C LEU A 126 19.86 25.44 8.55
N THR A 127 20.33 26.59 8.10
CA THR A 127 19.47 27.59 7.48
C THR A 127 19.02 27.05 6.14
N TRP A 128 17.71 27.07 5.90
CA TRP A 128 17.11 26.71 4.60
C TRP A 128 17.73 27.46 3.41
N GLU A 129 18.38 28.59 3.69
CA GLU A 129 19.16 29.39 2.73
C GLU A 129 20.36 28.65 2.11
N MET A 130 20.95 27.65 2.79
CA MET A 130 22.05 26.85 2.22
C MET A 130 21.57 25.83 1.19
N ILE A 131 20.29 25.44 1.22
CA ILE A 131 19.72 24.57 0.21
C ILE A 131 19.26 25.46 -0.95
N SER A 132 20.13 25.63 -1.95
CA SER A 132 19.77 26.40 -3.14
C SER A 132 18.48 25.86 -3.76
N SER A 133 17.58 26.76 -4.19
CA SER A 133 16.30 26.40 -4.84
C SER A 133 16.50 25.44 -6.02
N THR A 134 17.60 25.62 -6.77
CA THR A 134 18.02 24.76 -7.88
C THR A 134 18.37 23.33 -7.44
N MET A 135 18.98 23.16 -6.26
CA MET A 135 19.31 21.84 -5.73
C MET A 135 18.05 21.10 -5.25
N THR A 136 17.12 21.83 -4.61
CA THR A 136 15.83 21.28 -4.20
C THR A 136 15.01 20.81 -5.39
N GLU A 137 14.93 21.61 -6.45
CA GLU A 137 14.20 21.27 -7.67
C GLU A 137 14.81 20.06 -8.39
N SER A 138 16.14 20.03 -8.53
CA SER A 138 16.83 18.88 -9.13
C SER A 138 16.64 17.59 -8.31
N MET A 139 16.74 17.68 -6.98
CA MET A 139 16.52 16.53 -6.10
C MET A 139 15.07 16.05 -6.15
N MET A 140 14.10 16.98 -6.15
CA MET A 140 12.69 16.66 -6.30
C MET A 140 12.41 15.94 -7.62
N ASN A 141 12.91 16.46 -8.75
CA ASN A 141 12.72 15.84 -10.06
C ASN A 141 13.35 14.44 -10.11
N THR A 142 14.52 14.27 -9.51
CA THR A 142 15.21 12.97 -9.41
C THR A 142 14.41 11.98 -8.55
N LEU A 143 13.91 12.42 -7.40
CA LEU A 143 13.11 11.57 -6.50
C LEU A 143 11.76 11.21 -7.13
N MET A 144 11.10 12.13 -7.82
CA MET A 144 9.85 11.84 -8.53
C MET A 144 10.06 10.83 -9.66
N ALA A 145 11.16 10.94 -10.40
CA ALA A 145 11.46 10.03 -11.50
C ALA A 145 11.82 8.61 -11.03
N HIS A 146 12.60 8.49 -9.95
CA HIS A 146 13.17 7.21 -9.54
C HIS A 146 12.50 6.58 -8.30
N GLN A 147 11.90 7.38 -7.43
CA GLN A 147 11.32 6.94 -6.15
C GLN A 147 10.00 7.69 -5.82
N PRO A 148 8.99 7.62 -6.71
CA PRO A 148 7.76 8.39 -6.56
C PRO A 148 7.00 8.09 -5.26
N LEU A 149 7.02 6.84 -4.78
CA LEU A 149 6.41 6.48 -3.48
C LEU A 149 7.11 7.14 -2.29
N TYR A 150 8.44 7.14 -2.29
CA TYR A 150 9.21 7.76 -1.22
C TYR A 150 8.96 9.27 -1.18
N TRP A 151 8.96 9.90 -2.35
CA TRP A 151 8.63 11.31 -2.48
C TRP A 151 7.22 11.61 -1.96
N HIS A 152 6.23 10.81 -2.37
CA HIS A 152 4.85 10.92 -1.91
C HIS A 152 4.74 10.83 -0.39
N TYR A 153 5.31 9.78 0.24
CA TYR A 153 5.25 9.63 1.69
C TYR A 153 5.95 10.78 2.42
N THR A 154 7.11 11.22 1.93
CA THR A 154 7.86 12.32 2.53
C THR A 154 7.02 13.61 2.52
N LEU A 155 6.38 13.92 1.40
CA LEU A 155 5.49 15.08 1.29
C LEU A 155 4.25 14.95 2.18
N SER A 156 3.61 13.77 2.18
CA SER A 156 2.42 13.46 2.97
C SER A 156 2.69 13.67 4.47
N LEU A 157 3.85 13.22 4.95
CA LEU A 157 4.29 13.36 6.34
C LEU A 157 4.78 14.78 6.68
N ALA A 158 5.48 15.45 5.76
CA ALA A 158 6.00 16.80 5.99
C ALA A 158 4.91 17.88 5.97
N ALA A 159 3.81 17.63 5.25
CA ALA A 159 2.67 18.54 5.15
C ALA A 159 1.35 17.84 5.53
N PRO A 160 1.20 17.39 6.79
CA PRO A 160 0.02 16.64 7.20
C PRO A 160 -1.26 17.45 6.96
N LEU A 161 -2.29 16.77 6.45
CA LEU A 161 -3.61 17.36 6.25
C LEU A 161 -4.15 17.87 7.60
N HIS A 162 -4.94 18.94 7.53
CA HIS A 162 -5.46 19.64 8.69
C HIS A 162 -6.06 18.69 9.73
N CYS A 163 -5.62 18.80 10.98
CA CYS A 163 -6.14 17.99 12.08
C CYS A 163 -7.28 18.74 12.77
N LEU A 164 -8.42 18.08 12.96
CA LEU A 164 -9.45 18.55 13.89
C LEU A 164 -9.05 18.11 15.30
N CYS A 165 -8.61 19.04 16.13
CA CYS A 165 -8.37 18.82 17.55
C CYS A 165 -9.46 19.51 18.35
N ASN A 166 -10.27 18.74 19.07
CA ASN A 166 -11.36 19.26 19.91
C ASN A 166 -12.32 20.21 19.17
N GLY A 167 -12.66 19.89 17.91
CA GLY A 167 -13.52 20.73 17.07
C GLY A 167 -12.84 21.96 16.44
N VAL A 168 -11.55 22.19 16.73
CA VAL A 168 -10.76 23.27 16.13
C VAL A 168 -9.90 22.72 15.01
N LEU A 169 -10.00 23.33 13.84
CA LEU A 169 -9.14 23.01 12.69
C LEU A 169 -7.73 23.56 12.95
N VAL A 170 -6.79 22.67 13.23
CA VAL A 170 -5.37 23.02 13.39
C VAL A 170 -4.71 23.02 12.02
N VAL A 171 -4.23 24.18 11.61
CA VAL A 171 -3.47 24.38 10.36
C VAL A 171 -2.01 24.67 10.72
N CYS A 172 -1.06 23.91 10.15
CA CYS A 172 0.36 24.23 10.29
C CYS A 172 0.65 25.59 9.65
N LYS A 173 1.15 26.54 10.45
CA LYS A 173 1.44 27.93 10.04
C LYS A 173 2.53 28.02 8.97
N TYR A 174 3.47 27.07 8.96
CA TYR A 174 4.58 26.98 8.01
C TYR A 174 4.36 25.77 7.09
N ARG A 175 3.44 25.91 6.13
CA ARG A 175 3.34 24.93 5.03
C ARG A 175 4.43 25.30 4.00
N PRO A 176 5.18 24.33 3.45
CA PRO A 176 5.89 24.57 2.19
C PRO A 176 4.89 25.09 1.16
N LEU A 177 5.26 26.11 0.39
CA LEU A 177 4.41 26.66 -0.67
C LEU A 177 3.86 25.50 -1.52
N LYS A 178 2.53 25.49 -1.73
CA LYS A 178 1.78 24.43 -2.42
C LYS A 178 2.56 23.93 -3.64
N ILE A 179 3.01 22.67 -3.62
CA ILE A 179 3.28 21.94 -4.85
C ILE A 179 1.90 21.58 -5.40
N VAL A 180 1.49 22.35 -6.40
CA VAL A 180 0.19 22.31 -7.06
C VAL A 180 0.13 21.08 -7.97
N HIS A 181 -0.90 20.25 -7.77
CA HIS A 181 -1.45 19.22 -8.67
C HIS A 181 -0.48 18.18 -9.27
N LEU A 182 -0.50 16.98 -8.68
CA LEU A 182 -0.49 15.72 -9.42
C LEU A 182 -1.84 15.02 -9.18
#